data_AF-M0QWX0-F1
#
_entry.id   AF-M0QWX0-F1
#
_cell.length_a   1.000
_cell.length_b   1.000
_cell.length_c   1.000
_cell.angle_alpha   90.00
_cell.angle_beta   90.00
_cell.angle_gamma   90.00
#
_symmetry.space_group_name_H-M   'P 1'
#
loop_
_entity.id
_entity.type
_entity.pdbx_description
1 polymer ?
#
loop_
_entity_poly.entity_id
_entity_poly.type
_entity_poly.pdbx_seq_one_letter_code
_entity_poly.pdbx_strand_id
1 'polypeptide(L)'
;CAGIDVRLCDVGEAIQEVMESYEVEIDGKTYQVKPIRNLNGHSIGPYRIHAGKTVPIVKGGEATRMEEGEVYAIETFGSTGKGVVHDDMECSHYMKNFDVGHVPIR
;
A
#
# COMPACT_ATOMS: atom_id res chain seq x y z
N CYS A 1 -8.61 8.51 9.68
CA CYS A 1 -9.03 8.40 8.27
C CYS A 1 -9.68 7.04 8.00
N ALA A 2 -9.10 5.90 8.37
CA ALA A 2 -9.75 4.58 8.22
C ALA A 2 -10.97 4.38 9.13
N GLY A 3 -11.93 3.57 8.67
CA GLY A 3 -13.15 3.21 9.41
C GLY A 3 -14.21 2.62 8.50
N ILE A 4 -15.26 2.04 9.08
CA ILE A 4 -16.42 1.52 8.34
C ILE A 4 -16.99 2.65 7.45
N ASP A 5 -17.38 2.30 6.22
CA ASP A 5 -17.94 3.17 5.18
C ASP A 5 -16.97 4.23 4.61
N VAL A 6 -15.72 4.26 5.06
CA VAL A 6 -14.70 5.15 4.50
C VAL A 6 -14.27 4.67 3.12
N ARG A 7 -14.19 5.59 2.16
CA ARG A 7 -13.67 5.30 0.81
C ARG A 7 -12.14 5.18 0.84
N LEU A 8 -11.61 4.14 0.22
CA LEU A 8 -10.16 3.87 0.16
C LEU A 8 -9.38 5.02 -0.51
N CYS A 9 -9.94 5.65 -1.54
CA CYS A 9 -9.33 6.84 -2.17
C CYS A 9 -9.12 8.01 -1.19
N ASP A 10 -10.04 8.22 -0.24
CA ASP A 10 -9.96 9.32 0.72
C ASP A 10 -8.85 9.06 1.74
N VAL A 11 -8.61 7.79 2.06
CA VAL A 11 -7.45 7.36 2.87
C VAL A 11 -6.15 7.70 2.17
N GLY A 12 -6.04 7.37 0.89
CA GLY A 12 -4.85 7.71 0.11
C GLY A 12 -4.61 9.20 -0.06
N GLU A 13 -5.67 9.99 -0.24
CA GLU A 13 -5.57 11.45 -0.33
C GLU A 13 -5.10 12.06 0.99
N ALA A 14 -5.68 11.66 2.12
CA ALA A 14 -5.27 12.14 3.44
C ALA A 14 -3.82 11.75 3.78
N ILE A 15 -3.39 10.54 3.42
CA ILE A 15 -2.00 10.11 3.61
C ILE A 15 -1.04 10.98 2.79
N GLN A 16 -1.35 11.21 1.52
CA GLN A 16 -0.52 12.03 0.65
C GLN A 16 -0.42 13.47 1.14
N GLU A 17 -1.54 14.08 1.53
CA GLU A 17 -1.57 15.44 2.08
C GLU A 17 -0.59 15.59 3.24
N VAL A 18 -0.67 14.68 4.22
CA VAL A 18 0.21 14.73 5.39
C VAL A 18 1.65 14.44 4.99
N MET A 19 1.90 13.41 4.20
CA MET A 19 3.27 13.02 3.84
C MET A 19 3.99 14.10 3.04
N GLU A 20 3.32 14.73 2.08
CA GLU A 20 3.89 15.78 1.24
C GLU A 20 4.00 17.14 1.97
N SER A 21 3.45 17.27 3.19
CA SER A 21 3.67 18.45 4.04
C SER A 21 5.06 18.50 4.69
N TYR A 22 5.82 17.39 4.64
CA TYR A 22 7.15 17.29 5.22
C TYR A 22 8.27 17.50 4.19
N GLU A 23 9.31 18.19 4.65
CA GLU A 23 10.60 18.29 3.99
C GLU A 23 11.71 17.75 4.89
N VAL A 24 12.76 17.19 4.28
CA VAL A 24 13.93 16.67 4.99
C VAL A 24 15.20 17.10 4.26
N GLU A 25 16.27 17.38 4.99
CA GLU A 25 17.60 17.61 4.44
C GLU A 25 18.49 16.40 4.72
N ILE A 26 19.10 15.83 3.68
CA ILE A 26 20.03 14.71 3.76
C ILE A 26 21.24 15.06 2.91
N ASP A 27 22.44 15.02 3.50
CA ASP A 27 23.71 15.33 2.83
C ASP A 27 23.71 16.70 2.11
N GLY A 28 23.12 17.71 2.74
CA GLY A 28 23.05 19.08 2.20
C GLY A 28 22.05 19.29 1.06
N LYS A 29 21.16 18.30 0.81
CA LYS A 29 20.10 18.41 -0.18
C LYS A 29 18.73 18.23 0.47
N THR A 30 17.84 19.19 0.21
CA THR A 30 16.46 19.17 0.67
C THR A 30 15.57 18.35 -0.27
N TYR A 31 14.65 17.58 0.32
CA TYR A 31 13.65 16.78 -0.36
C TYR A 31 12.28 17.01 0.27
N GLN A 32 11.27 17.25 -0.55
CA GLN A 32 9.89 16.98 -0.14
C GLN A 32 9.69 15.47 -0.11
N VAL A 33 9.14 14.94 0.99
CA VAL A 33 8.87 13.50 1.11
C VAL A 33 7.76 13.12 0.16
N LYS A 34 7.98 12.08 -0.67
CA LYS A 34 7.00 11.61 -1.64
C LYS A 34 6.47 10.23 -1.26
N PRO A 35 5.15 10.00 -1.26
CA PRO A 35 4.61 8.66 -1.18
C PRO A 35 5.06 7.80 -2.37
N ILE A 36 5.38 6.52 -2.11
CA ILE A 36 5.65 5.56 -3.17
C ILE A 36 4.32 5.09 -3.79
N ARG A 37 3.97 5.65 -4.94
CA ARG A 37 2.59 5.56 -5.49
C ARG A 37 2.13 4.16 -5.92
N ASN A 38 3.04 3.22 -6.13
CA ASN A 38 2.74 1.83 -6.51
C ASN A 38 2.96 0.83 -5.37
N LEU A 39 3.08 1.32 -4.13
CA LEU A 39 2.93 0.51 -2.91
C LEU A 39 1.67 0.96 -2.18
N ASN A 40 1.02 0.02 -1.49
CA ASN A 40 -0.29 0.21 -0.90
C ASN A 40 -0.39 -0.61 0.39
N GLY A 41 -1.24 -0.18 1.32
CA GLY A 41 -1.80 -1.10 2.31
C GLY A 41 -2.82 -2.04 1.67
N HIS A 42 -3.41 -2.93 2.46
CA HIS A 42 -4.32 -3.95 1.92
C HIS A 42 -5.22 -4.57 2.99
N SER A 43 -6.32 -5.19 2.57
CA SER A 43 -7.12 -6.04 3.47
C SER A 43 -6.40 -7.36 3.77
N ILE A 44 -6.71 -7.95 4.93
CA ILE A 44 -6.14 -9.20 5.46
C ILE A 44 -7.27 -10.18 5.71
N GLY A 45 -7.05 -11.44 5.33
CA GLY A 45 -7.95 -12.55 5.60
C GLY A 45 -7.25 -13.72 6.31
N PRO A 46 -8.00 -14.71 6.80
CA PRO A 46 -7.41 -15.91 7.42
C PRO A 46 -6.45 -16.61 6.45
N TYR A 47 -5.17 -16.72 6.84
CA TYR A 47 -4.09 -17.28 6.01
C TYR A 47 -3.89 -16.61 4.63
N ARG A 48 -4.42 -15.39 4.44
CA ARG A 48 -4.34 -14.62 3.19
C ARG A 48 -3.88 -13.21 3.52
N ILE A 49 -2.58 -12.94 3.37
CA ILE A 49 -2.00 -11.63 3.71
C ILE A 49 -2.64 -10.51 2.88
N HIS A 50 -2.83 -10.72 1.57
CA HIS A 50 -3.56 -9.78 0.69
C HIS A 50 -4.94 -10.33 0.32
N ALA A 51 -6.00 -9.84 0.98
CA ALA A 51 -7.38 -10.31 0.81
C ALA A 51 -8.15 -9.65 -0.35
N GLY A 52 -7.51 -8.75 -1.10
CA GLY A 52 -8.01 -8.25 -2.39
C GLY A 52 -8.34 -6.76 -2.45
N LYS A 53 -8.60 -6.09 -1.32
CA LYS A 53 -8.73 -4.63 -1.29
C LYS A 53 -7.36 -4.00 -1.06
N THR A 54 -7.07 -2.90 -1.75
CA THR A 54 -5.84 -2.11 -1.60
C THR A 54 -6.15 -0.75 -0.99
N VAL A 55 -5.34 -0.32 -0.03
CA VAL A 55 -5.43 1.00 0.60
C VAL A 55 -4.37 1.89 -0.05
N PRO A 56 -4.75 2.82 -0.95
CA PRO A 56 -3.78 3.68 -1.59
C PRO A 56 -3.12 4.62 -0.58
N ILE A 57 -1.93 5.10 -0.92
CA ILE A 57 -1.20 6.14 -0.15
C ILE A 57 -1.02 7.44 -0.96
N VAL A 58 -1.76 7.54 -2.07
CA VAL A 58 -1.89 8.71 -2.94
C VAL A 58 -3.35 8.89 -3.35
N LYS A 59 -3.73 10.12 -3.70
CA LYS A 59 -5.06 10.43 -4.25
C LYS A 59 -5.29 9.77 -5.62
N GLY A 60 -6.56 9.67 -6.03
CA GLY A 60 -6.97 9.16 -7.35
C GLY A 60 -7.21 7.65 -7.43
N GLY A 61 -7.21 6.95 -6.29
CA GLY A 61 -7.59 5.53 -6.20
C GLY A 61 -9.11 5.30 -6.29
N GLU A 62 -9.52 4.06 -6.02
CA GLU A 62 -10.93 3.66 -6.08
C GLU A 62 -11.76 4.18 -4.89
N ALA A 63 -13.03 4.49 -5.14
CA ALA A 63 -14.00 4.90 -4.12
C ALA A 63 -14.66 3.72 -3.37
N THR A 64 -14.09 2.52 -3.50
CA THR A 64 -14.48 1.32 -2.75
C THR A 64 -14.41 1.59 -1.25
N ARG A 65 -15.37 1.09 -0.48
CA ARG A 65 -15.46 1.35 0.96
C ARG A 65 -14.86 0.22 1.81
N MET A 66 -14.30 0.61 2.95
CA MET A 66 -14.00 -0.30 4.04
C MET A 66 -15.30 -0.79 4.68
N GLU A 67 -15.38 -2.07 5.00
CA GLU A 67 -16.57 -2.72 5.54
C GLU A 67 -16.36 -3.15 7.00
N GLU A 68 -17.46 -3.28 7.74
CA GLU A 68 -17.44 -3.84 9.09
C GLU A 68 -16.86 -5.27 9.09
N GLY A 69 -16.00 -5.57 10.06
CA GLY A 69 -15.38 -6.88 10.21
C GLY A 69 -14.15 -7.14 9.33
N GLU A 70 -13.81 -6.23 8.43
CA GLU A 70 -12.56 -6.32 7.67
C GLU A 70 -11.34 -5.98 8.53
N VAL A 71 -10.22 -6.61 8.22
CA VAL A 71 -8.91 -6.33 8.83
C VAL A 71 -8.02 -5.73 7.75
N TYR A 72 -7.25 -4.70 8.11
CA TYR A 72 -6.38 -3.99 7.17
C TYR A 72 -4.96 -3.85 7.70
N ALA A 73 -3.98 -4.03 6.81
CA ALA A 73 -2.66 -3.42 6.95
C ALA A 73 -2.75 -1.98 6.43
N ILE A 74 -2.46 -1.02 7.31
CA ILE A 74 -2.30 0.39 6.96
C ILE A 74 -0.81 0.72 7.00
N GLU A 75 -0.18 0.76 5.84
CA GLU A 75 1.25 0.99 5.69
C GLU A 75 1.50 2.10 4.67
N THR A 76 2.50 2.93 4.95
CA THR A 76 2.83 4.10 4.14
C THR A 76 4.32 4.18 3.91
N PHE A 77 4.73 4.53 2.70
CA PHE A 77 6.14 4.56 2.31
C PHE A 77 6.50 5.93 1.78
N GLY A 78 7.35 6.65 2.51
CA GLY A 78 7.95 7.90 2.07
C GLY A 78 9.28 7.66 1.36
N SER A 79 9.55 8.41 0.31
CA SER A 79 10.80 8.33 -0.47
C SER A 79 11.31 9.72 -0.82
N THR A 80 12.64 9.86 -0.82
CA THR A 80 13.36 11.01 -1.38
C THR A 80 13.65 10.84 -2.88
N GLY A 81 13.31 9.67 -3.45
CA GLY A 81 13.53 9.33 -4.85
C GLY A 81 12.35 9.69 -5.77
N LYS A 82 12.07 8.82 -6.74
CA LYS A 82 10.99 9.00 -7.74
C LYS A 82 9.58 8.71 -7.20
N GLY A 83 9.46 8.20 -5.96
CA GLY A 83 8.19 7.73 -5.41
C GLY A 83 7.61 6.53 -6.18
N VAL A 84 8.47 5.62 -6.66
CA VAL A 84 8.10 4.39 -7.39
C VAL A 84 9.10 3.30 -7.06
N VAL A 85 8.61 2.09 -6.83
CA VAL A 85 9.44 0.87 -6.80
C VAL A 85 9.40 0.12 -8.12
N HIS A 86 10.45 -0.61 -8.39
CA HIS A 86 10.57 -1.60 -9.46
C HIS A 86 11.25 -2.84 -8.86
N ASP A 87 11.03 -4.00 -9.46
CA ASP A 87 11.69 -5.22 -9.04
C ASP A 87 13.20 -5.08 -9.26
N ASP A 88 13.99 -5.45 -8.26
CA ASP A 88 15.46 -5.42 -8.28
C ASP A 88 16.03 -6.47 -7.31
N MET A 89 17.31 -6.82 -7.48
CA MET A 89 18.04 -7.84 -6.70
C MET A 89 17.44 -9.26 -6.80
N GLU A 90 17.89 -10.17 -5.93
CA GLU A 90 17.50 -11.58 -5.94
C GLU A 90 16.20 -11.82 -5.15
N CYS A 91 15.31 -12.65 -5.71
CA CYS A 91 14.02 -12.97 -5.09
C CYS A 91 14.18 -13.93 -3.89
N SER A 92 13.69 -13.49 -2.72
CA SER A 92 13.67 -14.27 -1.48
C SER A 92 12.27 -14.58 -0.96
N HIS A 93 11.25 -13.87 -1.44
CA HIS A 93 9.88 -13.97 -0.95
C HIS A 93 9.00 -14.71 -1.96
N TYR A 94 8.36 -15.79 -1.49
CA TYR A 94 7.48 -16.61 -2.29
C TYR A 94 6.16 -16.83 -1.53
N MET A 95 5.06 -16.92 -2.26
CA MET A 95 3.75 -17.24 -1.69
C MET A 95 2.96 -18.11 -2.65
N LYS A 96 2.29 -19.14 -2.15
CA LYS A 96 1.36 -19.92 -2.96
C LYS A 96 0.19 -19.00 -3.36
N ASN A 97 -0.19 -19.01 -4.63
CA ASN A 97 -1.41 -18.34 -5.06
C ASN A 97 -2.61 -18.95 -4.31
N PHE A 98 -3.31 -18.11 -3.54
CA PHE A 98 -4.39 -18.51 -2.65
C PHE A 98 -5.54 -19.22 -3.38
N ASP A 99 -5.83 -18.78 -4.61
CA ASP A 99 -6.97 -19.27 -5.39
C ASP A 99 -6.62 -20.56 -6.18
N VAL A 100 -5.35 -21.01 -6.13
CA VAL A 100 -4.92 -22.27 -6.78
C VAL A 100 -5.18 -23.47 -5.86
N GLY A 101 -6.08 -24.33 -6.32
CA GLY A 101 -6.43 -25.60 -5.68
C GLY A 101 -5.35 -26.68 -5.76
N HIS A 102 -5.78 -27.94 -5.79
CA HIS A 102 -4.88 -29.09 -5.94
C HIS A 102 -4.34 -29.18 -7.37
N VAL A 103 -3.02 -29.31 -7.51
CA VAL A 103 -2.35 -29.53 -8.80
C VAL A 103 -1.39 -30.72 -8.65
N PRO A 104 -1.66 -31.85 -9.32
CA PRO A 104 -0.73 -32.97 -9.29
C PRO A 104 0.52 -32.64 -10.11
N ILE A 105 1.69 -32.80 -9.50
CA ILE A 105 3.00 -32.66 -10.15
C ILE A 105 3.62 -34.07 -10.19
N ARG A 106 4.16 -34.47 -11.35
CA ARG A 106 4.75 -35.79 -11.59
C ARG A 106 6.26 -35.76 -11.44
#